data_AF-A0A7I7XQA8-F1
#
_entry.id   AF-A0A7I7XQA8-F1
#
_cell.length_a   1.000
_cell.length_b   1.000
_cell.length_c   1.000
_cell.angle_alpha   90.00
_cell.angle_beta   90.00
_cell.angle_gamma   90.00
#
_symmetry.space_group_name_H-M   'P 1'
#
loop_
_entity.id
_entity.type
_entity.pdbx_description
1 polymer ?
#
loop_
_entity_poly.entity_id
_entity_poly.type
_entity_poly.pdbx_seq_one_letter_code
_entity_poly.pdbx_strand_id
1 'polypeptide(L)'
;MTTNISTERRTPLCAPPSPRSEPPAVVRVLVTGYFSRYARCSCGWAGRGRLLRSLSVLDALTHAARQGCRPGVPLIDVDIGVGERP
;
A
#
# COMPACT_ATOMS: atom_id res chain seq x y z
N MET A 1 -1.41 -31.19 36.50
CA MET A 1 -1.92 -29.84 36.23
C MET A 1 -1.26 -29.35 34.96
N THR A 2 -1.98 -29.33 33.84
CA THR A 2 -1.42 -28.97 32.53
C THR A 2 -2.31 -27.88 31.95
N THR A 3 -1.82 -26.64 31.93
CA THR A 3 -2.57 -25.49 31.41
C THR A 3 -2.48 -25.48 29.88
N ASN A 4 -3.62 -25.66 29.22
CA ASN A 4 -3.72 -25.61 27.77
C ASN A 4 -3.77 -24.13 27.33
N ILE A 5 -2.70 -23.63 26.72
CA ILE A 5 -2.65 -22.31 26.09
C ILE A 5 -3.39 -22.41 24.75
N SER A 6 -4.71 -22.22 24.79
CA SER A 6 -5.53 -22.09 23.58
C SER A 6 -5.31 -20.67 23.03
N THR A 7 -4.44 -20.57 22.03
CA THR A 7 -4.21 -19.31 21.31
C THR A 7 -5.27 -19.19 20.23
N GLU A 8 -6.40 -18.57 20.55
CA GLU A 8 -7.41 -18.24 19.54
C GLU A 8 -6.81 -17.24 18.55
N ARG A 9 -6.42 -17.74 17.36
CA ARG A 9 -6.14 -16.88 16.21
C ARG A 9 -7.45 -16.20 15.84
N ARG A 10 -7.61 -14.96 16.27
CA ARG A 10 -8.68 -14.07 15.81
C ARG A 10 -8.45 -13.81 14.32
N THR A 11 -9.08 -14.61 13.47
CA THR A 11 -9.16 -14.38 12.03
C THR A 11 -9.81 -13.00 11.82
N PRO A 12 -9.14 -12.03 11.18
CA PRO A 12 -9.83 -10.81 10.78
C PRO A 12 -10.91 -11.23 9.78
N LEU A 13 -12.18 -10.98 10.11
CA LEU A 13 -13.29 -11.08 9.19
C LEU A 13 -13.04 -10.06 8.07
N CYS A 14 -12.37 -10.49 7.00
CA CYS A 14 -12.37 -9.75 5.75
C CYS A 14 -13.80 -9.81 5.23
N ALA A 15 -14.58 -8.76 5.51
CA ALA A 15 -15.87 -8.56 4.88
C ALA A 15 -15.72 -8.63 3.36
N PRO A 16 -16.65 -9.27 2.63
CA PRO A 16 -16.56 -9.33 1.18
C PRO A 16 -16.64 -7.91 0.59
N PRO A 17 -15.76 -7.53 -0.36
CA PRO A 17 -15.87 -6.25 -1.03
C PRO A 17 -17.18 -6.22 -1.82
N SER A 18 -18.02 -5.23 -1.50
CA SER A 18 -19.26 -4.95 -2.22
C SER A 18 -18.98 -4.74 -3.71
N PRO A 19 -19.68 -5.42 -4.65
CA PRO A 19 -19.44 -5.26 -6.08
C PRO A 19 -20.07 -3.96 -6.56
N ARG A 20 -19.34 -2.84 -6.41
CA ARG A 20 -19.55 -1.65 -7.26
C ARG A 20 -18.60 -1.76 -8.45
N SER A 21 -19.19 -1.60 -9.64
CA SER A 21 -18.62 -1.74 -10.98
C SER A 21 -17.59 -0.67 -11.34
N GLU A 22 -16.74 -0.26 -10.39
CA GLU A 22 -15.66 0.68 -10.61
C GLU A 22 -14.34 -0.08 -10.43
N PRO A 23 -13.37 0.04 -11.34
CA PRO A 23 -12.10 -0.64 -11.20
C PRO A 23 -11.53 -0.32 -9.82
N PRO A 24 -11.16 -1.35 -9.02
CA PRO A 24 -10.76 -1.15 -7.64
C PRO A 24 -9.60 -0.17 -7.60
N ALA A 25 -9.73 0.91 -6.82
CA ALA A 25 -8.71 1.94 -6.75
C ALA A 25 -7.35 1.30 -6.41
N VAL A 26 -6.32 1.65 -7.17
CA VAL A 26 -5.00 1.04 -7.08
C VAL A 26 -4.06 1.98 -6.33
N VAL A 27 -3.37 1.45 -5.32
CA VAL A 27 -2.31 2.18 -4.61
C VAL A 27 -0.93 1.76 -5.13
N ARG A 28 -0.08 2.75 -5.39
CA ARG A 28 1.31 2.58 -5.83
C ARG A 28 2.23 3.44 -4.98
N VAL A 29 3.50 3.06 -4.90
CA VAL A 29 4.54 3.87 -4.26
C VAL A 29 5.37 4.52 -5.36
N LEU A 30 5.36 5.85 -5.41
CA LEU A 30 6.18 6.66 -6.30
C LEU A 30 7.53 6.92 -5.63
N VAL A 31 8.61 6.63 -6.36
CA VAL A 31 9.97 6.98 -5.97
C VAL A 31 10.39 8.16 -6.84
N THR A 32 10.27 9.38 -6.32
CA THR A 32 10.63 10.61 -7.04
C THR A 32 12.01 11.09 -6.54
N GLY A 33 13.07 10.82 -7.32
CA GLY A 33 14.44 11.23 -7.00
C GLY A 33 15.06 10.54 -5.78
N TYR A 34 16.24 11.01 -5.35
CA TYR A 34 17.06 10.35 -4.32
C TYR A 34 16.44 10.34 -2.91
N PHE A 35 15.61 11.34 -2.57
CA PHE A 35 15.19 11.58 -1.18
C PHE A 35 13.67 11.72 -0.95
N SER A 36 12.81 11.51 -1.95
CA SER A 36 11.36 11.62 -1.75
C SER A 36 10.63 10.40 -2.29
N ARG A 37 10.02 9.62 -1.39
CA ARG A 37 9.24 8.42 -1.71
C ARG A 37 7.88 8.51 -1.03
N TYR A 38 6.80 8.41 -1.76
CA TYR A 38 5.45 8.49 -1.19
C TYR A 38 4.48 7.56 -1.89
N ALA A 39 3.46 7.12 -1.17
CA ALA A 39 2.39 6.33 -1.74
C ALA A 39 1.32 7.22 -2.36
N ARG A 40 0.71 6.78 -3.46
CA ARG A 40 -0.42 7.45 -4.11
C ARG A 40 -1.46 6.42 -4.52
N CYS A 41 -2.72 6.71 -4.25
CA CYS A 41 -3.86 5.90 -4.62
C CYS A 41 -4.68 6.59 -5.72
N SER A 42 -5.21 5.83 -6.67
CA SER A 42 -6.15 6.37 -7.66
C SER A 42 -7.47 6.88 -7.06
N CYS A 43 -7.73 6.56 -5.79
CA CYS A 43 -8.82 7.12 -4.99
C CYS A 43 -8.57 8.57 -4.52
N GLY A 44 -7.44 9.19 -4.90
CA GLY A 44 -7.11 10.58 -4.57
C GLY A 44 -6.24 10.75 -3.32
N TRP A 45 -5.97 9.68 -2.59
CA TRP A 45 -5.09 9.73 -1.42
C TRP A 45 -3.60 9.78 -1.79
N ALA A 46 -2.85 10.61 -1.07
CA ALA A 46 -1.39 10.66 -1.12
C ALA A 46 -0.81 10.51 0.28
N GLY A 47 0.16 9.61 0.41
CA GLY A 47 0.95 9.40 1.62
C GLY A 47 1.98 10.49 1.83
N ARG A 48 2.56 10.51 3.02
CA ARG A 48 3.62 11.47 3.38
C ARG A 48 4.91 11.13 2.65
N GLY A 49 5.69 12.14 2.28
CA GLY A 49 7.06 11.92 1.80
C GLY A 49 7.91 11.22 2.86
N ARG A 50 8.48 10.07 2.51
CA ARG A 50 9.38 9.30 3.37
C ARG A 50 10.75 9.17 2.70
N LEU A 51 11.79 9.17 3.52
CA LEU A 51 13.15 8.82 3.10
C LEU A 51 13.26 7.31 2.85
N LEU A 52 12.70 6.51 3.76
CA LEU A 52 12.75 5.05 3.71
C LEU A 52 11.61 4.49 2.85
N ARG A 53 11.99 3.69 1.84
CA ARG A 53 11.06 2.95 0.97
C ARG A 53 10.07 2.08 1.76
N SER A 54 10.53 1.43 2.82
CA SER A 54 9.70 0.56 3.67
C SER A 54 8.53 1.29 4.30
N LEU A 55 8.72 2.55 4.72
CA LEU A 55 7.66 3.36 5.29
C LEU A 55 6.62 3.76 4.23
N SER A 56 7.05 4.11 3.02
CA SER A 56 6.12 4.41 1.92
C SER A 56 5.30 3.18 1.52
N VAL A 57 5.90 1.99 1.55
CA VAL A 57 5.21 0.70 1.33
C VAL A 57 4.20 0.42 2.44
N LEU A 58 4.60 0.63 3.71
CA LEU A 58 3.69 0.46 4.85
C LEU A 58 2.50 1.41 4.77
N ASP A 59 2.73 2.68 4.42
CA ASP A 59 1.68 3.68 4.23
C ASP A 59 0.71 3.23 3.11
N ALA A 60 1.22 2.71 1.98
CA ALA A 60 0.41 2.18 0.89
C ALA A 60 -0.45 0.98 1.31
N LEU A 61 0.15 -0.02 1.97
CA LEU A 61 -0.55 -1.24 2.41
C LEU A 61 -1.57 -0.94 3.50
N THR A 62 -1.23 -0.04 4.43
CA THR A 62 -2.16 0.41 5.47
C THR A 62 -3.37 1.11 4.87
N HIS A 63 -3.14 1.95 3.84
CA HIS A 63 -4.23 2.60 3.14
C HIS A 63 -5.11 1.59 2.38
N ALA A 64 -4.52 0.65 1.65
CA ALA A 64 -5.23 -0.42 0.96
C ALA A 64 -6.12 -1.24 1.91
N ALA A 65 -5.57 -1.65 3.06
CA ALA A 65 -6.30 -2.41 4.07
C ALA A 65 -7.46 -1.61 4.70
N ARG A 66 -7.29 -0.29 4.88
CA ARG A 66 -8.31 0.57 5.51
C ARG A 66 -9.44 0.97 4.57
N GLN A 67 -9.13 1.22 3.29
CA GLN A 67 -10.10 1.73 2.31
C GLN A 67 -10.60 0.67 1.33
N GLY A 68 -10.11 -0.57 1.43
CA GLY A 68 -10.43 -1.62 0.47
C GLY A 68 -9.81 -1.41 -0.92
N CYS A 69 -8.84 -0.51 -1.05
CA CYS A 69 -8.09 -0.32 -2.29
C CYS A 69 -7.15 -1.52 -2.54
N ARG A 70 -6.77 -1.73 -3.80
CA ARG A 70 -5.84 -2.81 -4.17
C ARG A 70 -4.40 -2.28 -4.27
N PRO A 71 -3.41 -2.98 -3.71
CA PRO A 71 -2.01 -2.70 -4.01
C PRO A 71 -1.74 -2.98 -5.49
N GLY A 72 -1.01 -2.07 -6.15
CA GLY A 72 -0.53 -2.28 -7.51
C GLY A 72 0.45 -3.45 -7.59
N VAL A 73 0.57 -4.04 -8.78
CA VAL A 73 1.59 -5.04 -9.10
C VAL A 73 2.33 -4.56 -10.36
N PRO A 74 3.59 -4.11 -10.25
CA PRO A 74 4.36 -3.94 -9.02
C PRO A 74 3.79 -2.82 -8.11
N LEU A 75 3.92 -2.98 -6.79
CA LEU A 75 3.46 -1.97 -5.82
C LEU A 75 4.29 -0.68 -5.90
N ILE A 76 5.52 -0.79 -6.40
CA ILE A 76 6.46 0.31 -6.43
C ILE A 76 6.68 0.69 -7.89
N ASP A 77 6.30 1.92 -8.19
CA ASP A 77 6.57 2.57 -9.45
C ASP A 77 7.91 3.29 -9.29
N VAL A 78 8.95 2.73 -9.88
CA VAL A 78 10.25 3.36 -9.91
C VAL A 78 10.28 4.18 -11.18
N ASP A 79 10.12 5.50 -11.04
CA ASP A 79 10.52 6.43 -12.08
C ASP A 79 12.05 6.48 -12.03
N ILE A 80 12.69 5.45 -12.63
CA ILE A 80 14.12 5.49 -12.92
C ILE A 80 14.22 6.55 -13.99
N GLY A 81 14.38 7.81 -13.59
CA GLY A 81 14.46 8.93 -14.52
C GLY A 81 15.35 8.50 -15.68
N VAL A 82 14.71 8.27 -16.84
CA VAL A 82 15.45 8.12 -18.08
C VAL A 82 16.19 9.44 -18.16
N GLY A 83 17.50 9.38 -17.95
CA GLY A 83 18.32 10.56 -17.95
C GLY A 83 18.26 11.18 -19.34
N GLU A 84 17.30 12.08 -19.58
CA GLU A 84 17.45 13.12 -20.57
C GLU A 84 18.48 14.10 -19.99
N ARG A 85 19.75 13.71 -20.19
CA ARG A 85 20.87 14.64 -20.24
C ARG A 85 20.69 15.50 -21.50
N PRO A 86 20.57 16.83 -21.39
CA PRO A 86 21.09 17.70 -22.43
C PRO A 86 22.64 17.66 -22.46
#